data_AF-A0A072NEW0-F1
#
_entry.id   AF-A0A072NEW0-F1
#
_cell.length_a   1.000
_cell.length_b   1.000
_cell.length_c   1.000
_cell.angle_alpha   90.00
_cell.angle_beta   90.00
_cell.angle_gamma   90.00
#
_symmetry.space_group_name_H-M   'P 1'
#
loop_
_entity.id
_entity.type
_entity.pdbx_description
1 polymer ?
#
loop_
_entity_poly.entity_id
_entity_poly.type
_entity_poly.pdbx_seq_one_letter_code
_entity_poly.pdbx_strand_id
1 'polypeptide(L)'
;MPPGTVDGGGVRPDQFPVTYFEAELFLNALTTPEPATAYALSGGMTVGGSRRARLDAYVRAGFLTAHVGGRQPCYALTPAGREFAQYLHRLEMARET
;
A
#
# COMPACT_ATOMS: atom_id res chain seq x y z
N MET A 1 -35.01 -7.17 -12.32
CA MET A 1 -33.54 -7.13 -12.40
C MET A 1 -32.99 -7.63 -11.07
N PRO A 2 -32.23 -8.73 -11.01
CA PRO A 2 -31.61 -9.13 -9.76
C PRO A 2 -30.47 -8.16 -9.40
N PRO A 3 -30.26 -7.85 -8.10
CA PRO A 3 -29.13 -7.06 -7.65
C PRO A 3 -27.84 -7.85 -7.90
N GLY A 4 -26.90 -7.22 -8.60
CA GLY A 4 -25.60 -7.80 -8.92
C GLY A 4 -24.86 -8.21 -7.65
N THR A 5 -24.41 -9.46 -7.63
CA THR A 5 -23.42 -10.00 -6.71
C THR A 5 -22.27 -9.01 -6.58
N VAL A 6 -22.04 -8.50 -5.37
CA VAL A 6 -20.75 -7.88 -5.03
C VAL A 6 -19.74 -9.02 -4.97
N ASP A 7 -19.17 -9.33 -6.14
CA ASP A 7 -18.04 -10.23 -6.25
C ASP A 7 -16.95 -9.67 -5.33
N GLY A 8 -16.52 -10.49 -4.38
CA GLY A 8 -15.52 -10.14 -3.38
C GLY A 8 -14.21 -9.84 -4.09
N GLY A 9 -14.08 -8.59 -4.54
CA GLY A 9 -13.00 -8.06 -5.36
C GLY A 9 -11.69 -8.10 -4.62
N GLY A 10 -11.12 -9.31 -4.51
CA GLY A 10 -9.72 -9.52 -4.21
C GLY A 10 -8.95 -8.75 -5.27
N VAL A 11 -8.39 -7.62 -4.87
CA VAL A 11 -7.65 -6.75 -5.75
C VAL A 11 -6.48 -7.55 -6.30
N ARG A 12 -6.52 -7.85 -7.61
CA ARG A 12 -5.44 -8.61 -8.25
C ARG A 12 -4.20 -7.71 -8.36
N PRO A 13 -3.03 -8.16 -7.89
CA PRO A 13 -1.80 -7.37 -7.95
C PRO A 13 -1.42 -6.99 -9.39
N ASP A 14 -1.83 -7.77 -10.38
CA ASP A 14 -1.60 -7.51 -11.81
C ASP A 14 -2.38 -6.29 -12.36
N GLN A 15 -3.39 -5.78 -11.65
CA GLN A 15 -4.19 -4.63 -12.08
C GLN A 15 -3.62 -3.28 -11.62
N PHE A 16 -2.59 -3.28 -10.76
CA PHE A 16 -1.83 -2.09 -10.41
C PHE A 16 -0.42 -2.27 -10.96
N PRO A 17 0.00 -1.58 -12.03
CA PRO A 17 1.40 -1.59 -12.43
C PRO A 17 2.21 -0.99 -11.27
N VAL A 18 2.78 -1.85 -10.44
CA VAL A 18 3.54 -1.46 -9.25
C VAL A 18 4.84 -0.82 -9.73
N THR A 19 4.89 0.49 -9.66
CA THR A 19 6.13 1.24 -9.85
C THR A 19 7.10 0.93 -8.73
N TYR A 20 8.40 1.17 -8.97
CA TYR A 20 9.44 0.99 -7.96
C TYR A 20 9.09 1.67 -6.62
N PHE A 21 8.51 2.88 -6.68
CA PHE A 21 8.04 3.60 -5.48
C PHE A 21 6.97 2.84 -4.69
N GLU A 22 6.05 2.17 -5.36
CA GLU A 22 4.94 1.46 -4.70
C GLU A 22 5.44 0.14 -4.10
N ALA A 23 6.34 -0.55 -4.80
CA ALA A 23 7.01 -1.72 -4.25
C ALA A 23 7.77 -1.35 -2.97
N GLU A 24 8.62 -0.32 -3.03
CA GLU A 24 9.41 0.15 -1.89
C GLU A 24 8.50 0.57 -0.72
N LEU A 25 7.40 1.26 -1.00
CA LEU A 25 6.44 1.68 0.02
C LEU A 25 5.82 0.51 0.77
N PHE A 26 5.32 -0.50 0.06
CA PHE A 26 4.69 -1.68 0.67
C PHE A 26 5.72 -2.57 1.38
N LEU A 27 6.93 -2.71 0.84
CA LEU A 27 8.01 -3.45 1.49
C LEU A 27 8.46 -2.76 2.78
N ASN A 28 8.64 -1.44 2.77
CA ASN A 28 8.95 -0.68 3.98
C ASN A 28 7.83 -0.78 5.01
N ALA A 29 6.57 -0.81 4.58
CA ALA A 29 5.44 -0.96 5.49
C ALA A 29 5.44 -2.29 6.26
N LEU A 30 6.05 -3.36 5.73
CA LEU A 30 6.17 -4.65 6.43
C LEU A 30 7.10 -4.59 7.64
N THR A 31 8.12 -3.73 7.60
CA THR A 31 9.17 -3.63 8.62
C THR A 31 9.06 -2.38 9.49
N THR A 32 8.29 -1.39 9.04
CA THR A 32 8.06 -0.14 9.78
C THR A 32 6.98 -0.34 10.85
N PRO A 33 7.19 0.12 12.10
CA PRO A 33 6.15 0.11 13.12
C PRO A 33 4.90 0.86 12.66
N GLU A 34 3.73 0.22 12.78
CA GLU A 34 2.46 0.78 12.38
C GLU A 34 1.74 1.47 13.56
N PRO A 35 1.02 2.59 13.33
CA PRO A 35 0.88 3.30 12.06
C PRO A 35 2.09 4.22 11.76
N ALA A 36 2.50 4.29 10.50
CA ALA A 36 3.70 4.99 10.04
C ALA A 36 3.38 6.24 9.22
N THR A 37 4.22 7.28 9.28
CA THR A 37 4.05 8.45 8.41
C THR A 37 4.39 8.12 6.95
N ALA A 38 3.87 8.91 6.01
CA ALA A 38 4.24 8.80 4.61
C ALA A 38 5.77 8.86 4.40
N TYR A 39 6.46 9.70 5.19
CA TYR A 39 7.92 9.83 5.18
C TYR A 39 8.62 8.52 5.59
N ALA A 40 8.15 7.89 6.66
CA ALA A 40 8.69 6.62 7.13
C ALA A 40 8.47 5.49 6.10
N LEU A 41 7.27 5.42 5.51
CA LEU A 41 6.96 4.42 4.48
C LEU A 41 7.76 4.60 3.19
N SER A 42 8.15 5.83 2.85
CA SER A 42 9.00 6.11 1.69
C SER A 42 10.49 6.08 1.99
N GLY A 43 10.93 5.33 3.01
CA GLY A 43 12.35 5.18 3.34
C GLY A 43 13.03 6.49 3.74
N GLY A 44 12.29 7.44 4.30
CA GLY A 44 12.82 8.77 4.67
C GLY A 44 12.89 9.77 3.52
N MET A 45 12.21 9.52 2.40
CA MET A 45 12.06 10.53 1.34
C MET A 45 10.91 11.50 1.62
N THR A 46 11.08 12.75 1.20
CA THR A 46 9.95 13.70 1.17
C THR A 46 8.90 13.24 0.16
N VAL A 47 7.66 13.13 0.63
CA VAL A 47 6.51 12.71 -0.19
C VAL A 47 5.83 13.93 -0.78
N GLY A 48 6.06 14.19 -2.07
CA GLY A 48 5.37 15.23 -2.84
C GLY A 48 3.91 14.89 -3.16
N GLY A 49 3.18 15.83 -3.77
CA GLY A 49 1.73 15.73 -4.01
C GLY A 49 1.29 14.50 -4.81
N SER A 50 2.06 14.09 -5.83
CA SER A 50 1.76 12.90 -6.64
C SER A 50 1.86 11.59 -5.85
N ARG A 51 2.86 11.47 -4.97
CA ARG A 51 3.04 10.31 -4.08
C ARG A 51 1.98 10.27 -2.98
N ARG A 52 1.59 11.44 -2.47
CA ARG A 52 0.46 11.59 -1.54
C ARG A 52 -0.85 11.11 -2.16
N ALA A 53 -1.14 11.52 -3.40
CA ALA A 53 -2.34 11.08 -4.11
C ALA A 53 -2.39 9.56 -4.34
N ARG A 54 -1.23 8.92 -4.52
CA ARG A 54 -1.11 7.45 -4.60
C ARG A 54 -1.39 6.77 -3.27
N LEU A 55 -0.85 7.27 -2.15
CA LEU A 55 -1.19 6.79 -0.82
C LEU A 55 -2.71 6.83 -0.59
N ASP A 56 -3.36 7.95 -0.93
CA ASP A 56 -4.82 8.08 -0.82
C ASP A 56 -5.56 7.09 -1.73
N ALA A 57 -5.01 6.77 -2.91
CA ALA A 57 -5.58 5.75 -3.79
C ALA A 57 -5.50 4.35 -3.16
N TYR A 58 -4.40 4.00 -2.49
CA TYR A 58 -4.27 2.73 -1.75
C TYR A 58 -5.14 2.68 -0.51
N VAL A 59 -5.41 3.82 0.13
CA VAL A 59 -6.40 3.91 1.20
C VAL A 59 -7.81 3.62 0.66
N ARG A 60 -8.19 4.27 -0.46
CA ARG A 60 -9.50 4.02 -1.11
C ARG A 60 -9.64 2.59 -1.64
N ALA A 61 -8.56 1.99 -2.11
CA ALA A 61 -8.52 0.59 -2.55
C ALA A 61 -8.51 -0.42 -1.40
N GLY A 62 -8.42 0.03 -0.14
CA GLY A 62 -8.49 -0.84 1.03
C GLY A 62 -7.18 -1.58 1.35
N PHE A 63 -6.04 -1.15 0.81
CA PHE A 63 -4.73 -1.69 1.15
C PHE A 63 -4.09 -0.98 2.35
N LEU A 64 -4.46 0.28 2.58
CA LEU A 64 -3.99 1.08 3.70
C LEU A 64 -5.17 1.64 4.50
N THR A 65 -5.01 1.80 5.80
CA THR A 65 -5.83 2.68 6.63
C THR A 65 -5.08 3.96 6.92
N ALA A 66 -5.73 5.11 6.72
CA ALA A 66 -5.19 6.40 7.13
C ALA A 66 -5.74 6.83 8.50
N HIS A 67 -4.84 7.14 9.43
CA HIS A 67 -5.14 7.72 10.73
C HIS A 67 -4.86 9.22 10.67
N VAL A 68 -5.94 10.01 10.66
CA VAL A 68 -5.87 11.48 10.60
C VAL A 68 -6.28 12.03 11.97
N GLY A 69 -5.30 12.17 12.86
CA GLY A 69 -5.52 12.75 14.20
C GLY A 69 -4.32 13.54 14.75
N GLY A 70 -3.19 13.53 14.04
CA GLY A 70 -1.96 14.22 14.43
C GLY A 70 -1.53 15.28 13.42
N ARG A 71 -0.32 15.82 13.61
CA ARG A 71 0.28 16.86 12.76
C ARG A 71 0.49 16.42 11.30
N GLN A 72 0.55 15.11 11.06
CA GLN A 72 0.62 14.48 9.75
C GLN A 72 -0.21 13.18 9.76
N PRO A 73 -0.80 12.76 8.63
CA PRO A 73 -1.47 11.47 8.56
C PRO A 73 -0.47 10.33 8.66
N CYS A 74 -0.86 9.31 9.42
CA CYS A 74 -0.15 8.03 9.50
C CYS A 74 -0.96 6.96 8.78
N TYR A 75 -0.29 5.93 8.29
CA TYR A 75 -0.86 4.85 7.49
C TYR A 75 -0.49 3.50 8.13
N ALA A 76 -1.39 2.54 8.05
CA ALA A 76 -1.13 1.15 8.40
C ALA A 76 -1.65 0.24 7.29
N LEU A 77 -1.02 -0.91 7.10
CA LEU A 77 -1.47 -1.96 6.19
C LEU A 77 -2.74 -2.58 6.72
N THR A 78 -3.71 -2.75 5.83
CA THR A 78 -4.82 -3.69 6.06
C THR A 78 -4.31 -5.13 5.91
N PRO A 79 -5.11 -6.15 6.26
CA PRO A 79 -4.80 -7.54 5.92
C PRO A 79 -4.50 -7.73 4.43
N ALA A 80 -5.33 -7.13 3.55
CA ALA A 80 -5.10 -7.17 2.10
C ALA A 80 -3.81 -6.44 1.69
N GLY A 81 -3.48 -5.32 2.33
CA GLY A 81 -2.22 -4.61 2.13
C GLY A 81 -1.01 -5.46 2.52
N ARG A 82 -1.09 -6.22 3.61
CA ARG A 82 -0.03 -7.14 4.05
C ARG A 82 0.17 -8.29 3.05
N GLU A 83 -0.91 -8.91 2.58
CA GLU A 83 -0.82 -9.96 1.56
C GLU A 83 -0.19 -9.45 0.27
N PHE A 84 -0.57 -8.23 -0.15
CA PHE A 84 0.01 -7.58 -1.31
C PHE A 84 1.50 -7.28 -1.13
N ALA A 85 1.90 -6.72 0.01
CA ALA A 85 3.31 -6.47 0.32
C ALA A 85 4.14 -7.76 0.36
N GLN A 86 3.61 -8.84 0.94
CA GLN A 86 4.27 -10.15 0.96
C GLN A 86 4.38 -10.78 -0.43
N TYR A 87 3.38 -10.57 -1.30
CA TYR A 87 3.45 -10.95 -2.69
C TYR A 87 4.59 -10.23 -3.41
N LEU A 88 4.70 -8.91 -3.23
CA LEU A 88 5.79 -8.11 -3.79
C LEU A 88 7.17 -8.56 -3.30
N HIS A 89 7.30 -8.85 -2.00
CA HIS A 89 8.55 -9.36 -1.44
C HIS A 89 8.99 -10.70 -2.07
N ARG A 90 8.04 -11.61 -2.30
CA ARG A 90 8.33 -12.88 -2.99
C ARG A 90 8.71 -12.67 -4.45
N LEU A 91 8.09 -11.74 -5.15
CA LEU A 91 8.46 -11.40 -6.53
C LEU A 91 9.87 -10.82 -6.62
N GLU A 92 10.27 -9.98 -5.67
CA GLU A 92 11.62 -9.40 -5.61
C GLU A 92 12.67 -10.51 -5.47
N MET A 93 12.48 -11.40 -4.48
CA MET A 93 13.37 -12.55 -4.26
C MET A 93 13.45 -13.51 -5.45
N ALA A 94 12.33 -13.72 -6.15
CA ALA A 94 12.28 -14.59 -7.33
C ALA A 94 12.98 -13.98 -8.57
N ARG A 95 13.29 -12.68 -8.58
CA ARG A 95 14.07 -12.03 -9.65
C ARG A 95 15.57 -12.09 -9.41
N GLU A 96 15.98 -12.38 -8.18
CA GLU A 96 17.39 -12.52 -7.78
C GLU A 96 17.91 -13.96 -7.90
N THR A 97 17.08 -14.89 -8.40
CA THR A 97 17.41 -16.32 -8.67
C THR A 97 17.43 -16.63 -10.16
#